data_AF-A0A137QIA9-F1
#
_entry.id   AF-A0A137QIA9-F1
#
_cell.length_a   1.000
_cell.length_b   1.000
_cell.length_c   1.000
_cell.angle_alpha   90.00
_cell.angle_beta   90.00
_cell.angle_gamma   90.00
#
_symmetry.space_group_name_H-M   'P 1'
#
loop_
_entity.id
_entity.type
_entity.pdbx_description
1 polymer ?
#
loop_
_entity_poly.entity_id
_entity_poly.type
_entity_poly.pdbx_seq_one_letter_code
_entity_poly.pdbx_strand_id
1 'polypeptide(L)'
;MPSVQPGSLIVVTGVDGHLASATAIRLLQKGYKVCGTVRALKSGNYVRRQSVIHLASPVTMDVKRPEEQYVPAVDGTVKPMETMVKHPSIQKFLYLGSIGSVIMTAKDPTKEVITGNDWNIMTEELVKNLDDPMIGFHIYVGSKLVAEKVAWKFMEEKKPHFTMTALLPSVNWGSIHKAMPAPPRQDDVSMANISTFIHVYDVADIFVASLTSPEADGQRIICNGERTSYAIVCNILRKAYPNGKVPPTDPNEPALAYPGADVIQFDTSLGAKLLGGRWRSMEEMTLDGAKALIEKEQRGWDKED
;
A
#
# COMPACT_ATOMS: atom_id res chain seq x y z
N MET A 1 3.12 25.88 -1.22
CA MET A 1 3.75 24.56 -1.09
C MET A 1 4.26 24.12 -2.45
N PRO A 2 5.37 23.37 -2.54
CA PRO A 2 5.95 23.01 -3.82
C PRO A 2 5.00 22.10 -4.63
N SER A 3 4.98 22.27 -5.95
CA SER A 3 4.18 21.46 -6.87
C SER A 3 5.09 20.85 -7.93
N VAL A 4 5.03 19.53 -8.09
CA VAL A 4 5.92 18.78 -8.99
C VAL A 4 5.24 18.56 -10.33
N GLN A 5 5.64 19.35 -11.33
CA GLN A 5 5.00 19.38 -12.66
C GLN A 5 5.39 18.17 -13.53
N PRO A 6 4.53 17.76 -14.49
CA PRO A 6 4.92 16.83 -15.55
C PRO A 6 6.25 17.21 -16.22
N GLY A 7 7.04 16.22 -16.62
CA GLY A 7 8.41 16.38 -17.11
C GLY A 7 9.48 16.36 -16.01
N SER A 8 9.09 16.54 -14.74
CA SER A 8 9.98 16.32 -13.58
C SER A 8 10.36 14.84 -13.47
N LEU A 9 11.55 14.56 -12.94
CA LEU A 9 11.95 13.18 -12.63
C LEU A 9 11.51 12.81 -11.21
N ILE A 10 10.98 11.60 -11.07
CA ILE A 10 10.48 11.00 -9.85
C ILE A 10 11.27 9.72 -9.58
N VAL A 11 11.94 9.65 -8.44
CA VAL A 11 12.53 8.44 -7.90
C VAL A 11 11.45 7.61 -7.24
N VAL A 12 11.37 6.34 -7.60
CA VAL A 12 10.48 5.36 -6.98
C VAL A 12 11.36 4.28 -6.35
N THR A 13 11.34 4.16 -5.03
CA THR A 13 12.16 3.14 -4.36
C THR A 13 11.48 1.77 -4.42
N GLY A 14 12.23 0.71 -4.67
CA GLY A 14 11.68 -0.65 -4.79
C GLY A 14 10.71 -0.76 -5.97
N VAL A 15 11.08 -0.21 -7.13
CA VAL A 15 10.22 -0.06 -8.32
C VAL A 15 9.68 -1.40 -8.86
N ASP A 16 10.35 -2.49 -8.53
CA ASP A 16 9.99 -3.89 -8.85
C ASP A 16 8.88 -4.45 -7.95
N GLY A 17 8.48 -3.71 -6.92
CA GLY A 17 7.32 -4.02 -6.09
C GLY A 17 6.00 -3.89 -6.85
N HIS A 18 4.97 -4.62 -6.41
CA HIS A 18 3.65 -4.63 -7.05
C HIS A 18 3.02 -3.23 -7.15
N LEU A 19 2.92 -2.50 -6.03
CA LEU A 19 2.42 -1.12 -6.03
C LEU A 19 3.38 -0.14 -6.68
N ALA A 20 4.69 -0.39 -6.59
CA ALA A 20 5.71 0.51 -7.10
C ALA A 20 5.82 0.52 -8.61
N SER A 21 5.71 -0.65 -9.24
CA SER A 21 5.62 -0.80 -10.69
C SER A 21 4.35 -0.15 -11.24
N ALA A 22 3.20 -0.38 -10.58
CA ALA A 22 1.95 0.31 -10.91
C ALA A 22 2.13 1.85 -10.83
N THR A 23 2.72 2.35 -9.75
CA THR A 23 3.00 3.79 -9.57
C THR A 23 3.93 4.34 -10.65
N ALA A 24 5.00 3.62 -10.99
CA ALA A 24 5.92 4.02 -12.07
C ALA A 24 5.22 4.12 -13.43
N ILE A 25 4.36 3.15 -13.76
CA ILE A 25 3.56 3.18 -15.00
C ILE A 25 2.64 4.40 -15.02
N ARG A 26 1.95 4.69 -13.90
CA ARG A 26 1.04 5.86 -13.80
C ARG A 26 1.80 7.18 -13.93
N LEU A 27 2.99 7.28 -13.34
CA LEU A 27 3.88 8.43 -13.50
C LEU A 27 4.26 8.66 -14.97
N LEU A 28 4.70 7.62 -15.68
CA LEU A 28 5.07 7.70 -17.09
C LEU A 28 3.88 8.14 -17.95
N GLN A 29 2.70 7.55 -17.73
CA GLN A 29 1.46 7.91 -18.42
C GLN A 29 1.04 9.37 -18.20
N LYS A 30 1.46 9.96 -17.08
CA LYS A 30 1.16 11.36 -16.71
C LYS A 30 2.29 12.33 -17.11
N GLY A 31 3.26 11.85 -17.89
CA GLY A 31 4.32 12.67 -18.47
C GLY A 31 5.51 12.93 -17.53
N TYR A 32 5.62 12.21 -16.42
CA TYR A 32 6.80 12.29 -15.56
C TYR A 32 7.93 11.41 -16.08
N LYS A 33 9.17 11.76 -15.73
CA LYS A 33 10.30 10.85 -15.88
C LYS A 33 10.40 10.00 -14.61
N VAL A 34 10.77 8.73 -14.72
CA VAL A 34 10.89 7.83 -13.56
C VAL A 34 12.31 7.28 -13.43
N CYS A 35 12.85 7.30 -12.21
CA CYS A 35 14.04 6.57 -11.82
C CYS A 35 13.68 5.54 -10.74
N GLY A 36 13.66 4.27 -11.08
CA GLY A 36 13.44 3.22 -10.10
C GLY A 36 14.70 2.84 -9.33
N THR A 37 14.57 2.45 -8.05
CA THR A 37 15.63 1.72 -7.34
C THR A 37 15.23 0.25 -7.16
N VAL A 38 16.20 -0.65 -7.25
CA VAL A 38 16.07 -2.09 -7.03
C VAL A 38 17.16 -2.57 -6.06
N ARG A 39 16.96 -3.71 -5.39
CA ARG A 39 17.94 -4.25 -4.42
C ARG A 39 19.23 -4.76 -5.07
N ALA A 40 19.14 -5.23 -6.31
CA ALA A 40 20.28 -5.69 -7.09
C ALA A 40 20.08 -5.29 -8.56
N LEU A 41 21.05 -4.58 -9.12
CA LEU A 41 21.07 -4.27 -10.55
C LEU A 41 21.61 -5.50 -11.30
N LYS A 42 20.81 -6.11 -12.18
CA LYS A 42 21.38 -6.67 -13.40
C LYS A 42 21.54 -5.51 -14.39
N SER A 43 22.59 -4.70 -14.17
CA SER A 43 23.01 -3.51 -14.94
C SER A 43 22.09 -2.27 -14.95
N GLY A 44 22.69 -1.08 -14.78
CA GLY A 44 22.10 0.23 -15.12
C GLY A 44 22.42 1.38 -14.15
N ASN A 45 23.24 2.34 -14.58
CA ASN A 45 23.64 3.55 -13.83
C ASN A 45 22.83 4.81 -14.23
N TYR A 46 22.90 5.81 -13.34
CA TYR A 46 22.61 7.26 -13.42
C TYR A 46 21.23 7.77 -13.00
N VAL A 47 21.23 8.79 -12.13
CA VAL A 47 20.05 9.59 -11.76
C VAL A 47 20.38 11.10 -11.75
N ARG A 48 19.49 11.95 -12.27
CA ARG A 48 19.55 13.44 -12.15
C ARG A 48 18.18 14.09 -11.93
N ARG A 49 18.06 14.87 -10.83
CA ARG A 49 16.99 15.84 -10.40
C ARG A 49 15.58 15.29 -10.10
N GLN A 50 15.19 15.12 -8.83
CA GLN A 50 14.23 14.07 -8.41
C GLN A 50 13.13 14.54 -7.40
N SER A 51 11.96 13.89 -7.38
CA SER A 51 11.08 13.73 -6.19
C SER A 51 11.10 12.28 -5.73
N VAL A 52 10.82 11.92 -4.48
CA VAL A 52 10.93 10.51 -4.02
C VAL A 52 9.56 9.97 -3.61
N ILE A 53 9.14 8.86 -4.23
CA ILE A 53 8.07 7.98 -3.74
C ILE A 53 8.75 6.77 -3.10
N HIS A 54 8.64 6.69 -1.77
CA HIS A 54 9.27 5.62 -1.02
C HIS A 54 8.29 4.45 -0.82
N LEU A 55 8.45 3.41 -1.64
CA LEU A 55 7.59 2.21 -1.64
C LEU A 55 8.34 0.96 -1.18
N ALA A 56 9.68 1.04 -1.07
CA ALA A 56 10.51 -0.04 -0.57
C ALA A 56 10.28 -0.25 0.93
N SER A 57 9.70 -1.39 1.30
CA SER A 57 9.60 -1.83 2.69
C SER A 57 9.66 -3.36 2.74
N PRO A 58 10.36 -3.96 3.72
CA PRO A 58 10.31 -5.41 3.91
C PRO A 58 8.87 -5.84 4.22
N VAL A 59 8.27 -6.63 3.34
CA VAL A 59 7.00 -7.31 3.59
C VAL A 59 7.33 -8.79 3.76
N THR A 60 7.44 -9.21 5.02
CA THR A 60 7.54 -10.62 5.41
C THR A 60 6.77 -10.78 6.71
N MET A 61 6.08 -11.91 6.85
CA MET A 61 5.43 -12.33 8.11
C MET A 61 6.20 -13.50 8.74
N ASP A 62 7.25 -13.98 8.09
CA ASP A 62 8.12 -15.07 8.58
C ASP A 62 9.23 -14.52 9.51
N VAL A 63 8.87 -13.57 10.36
CA VAL A 63 9.78 -12.90 11.30
C VAL A 63 9.32 -13.19 12.72
N LYS A 64 10.27 -13.55 13.58
CA LYS A 64 9.98 -13.92 14.98
C LYS A 64 10.35 -12.84 15.98
N ARG A 65 11.08 -11.80 15.56
CA ARG A 65 11.55 -10.75 16.46
C ARG A 65 11.36 -9.36 15.86
N PRO A 66 10.84 -8.38 16.63
CA PRO A 66 10.58 -7.03 16.14
C PRO A 66 11.78 -6.35 15.48
N GLU A 67 12.98 -6.47 16.05
CA GLU A 67 14.19 -5.79 15.57
C GLU A 67 14.57 -6.18 14.12
N GLU A 68 14.27 -7.42 13.71
CA GLU A 68 14.56 -7.93 12.37
C GLU A 68 13.77 -7.20 11.28
N GLN A 69 12.65 -6.57 11.64
CA GLN A 69 11.82 -5.80 10.71
C GLN A 69 11.77 -4.31 11.02
N TYR A 70 11.87 -3.91 12.30
CA TYR A 70 11.74 -2.52 12.73
C TYR A 70 12.96 -1.71 12.32
N VAL A 71 14.16 -2.22 12.58
CA VAL A 71 15.41 -1.55 12.22
C VAL A 71 15.48 -1.27 10.71
N PRO A 72 15.31 -2.26 9.80
CA PRO A 72 15.36 -1.98 8.38
C PRO A 72 14.20 -1.10 7.89
N ALA A 73 13.02 -1.13 8.52
CA ALA A 73 11.91 -0.24 8.17
C ALA A 73 12.22 1.23 8.54
N VAL A 74 12.75 1.45 9.74
CA VAL A 74 13.17 2.79 10.19
C VAL A 74 14.34 3.31 9.35
N ASP A 75 15.39 2.52 9.18
CA ASP A 75 16.55 2.88 8.36
C ASP A 75 16.18 3.16 6.91
N GLY A 76 15.31 2.31 6.35
CA GLY A 76 14.78 2.45 5.00
C GLY A 76 14.02 3.76 4.80
N THR A 77 13.47 4.34 5.87
CA THR A 77 12.70 5.58 5.84
C THR A 77 13.58 6.81 6.11
N VAL A 78 14.41 6.77 7.16
CA VAL A 78 15.20 7.93 7.61
C VAL A 78 16.36 8.23 6.65
N LYS A 79 17.09 7.22 6.17
CA LYS A 79 18.26 7.43 5.31
C LYS A 79 17.91 8.16 4.00
N PRO A 80 16.80 7.84 3.30
CA PRO A 80 16.31 8.66 2.20
C PRO A 80 16.00 10.09 2.61
N MET A 81 15.32 10.32 3.75
CA MET A 81 14.99 11.67 4.21
C MET A 81 16.26 12.50 4.51
N GLU A 82 17.26 11.92 5.16
CA GLU A 82 18.58 12.54 5.38
C GLU A 82 19.30 12.88 4.08
N THR A 83 19.17 12.01 3.07
CA THR A 83 19.69 12.27 1.72
C THR A 83 18.95 13.43 1.07
N MET A 84 17.61 13.46 1.20
CA MET A 84 16.78 14.53 0.66
C MET A 84 17.11 15.90 1.23
N VAL A 85 17.42 16.00 2.53
CA VAL A 85 17.90 17.25 3.17
C VAL A 85 19.12 17.82 2.46
N LYS A 86 20.03 16.97 1.97
CA LYS A 86 21.25 17.39 1.25
C LYS A 86 20.98 17.82 -0.19
N HIS A 87 19.78 17.60 -0.71
CA HIS A 87 19.39 17.89 -2.08
C HIS A 87 18.16 18.82 -2.15
N PRO A 88 18.37 20.15 -2.09
CA PRO A 88 17.29 21.15 -2.16
C PRO A 88 16.35 21.02 -3.36
N SER A 89 16.77 20.36 -4.43
CA SER A 89 15.90 20.10 -5.59
C SER A 89 14.77 19.11 -5.31
N ILE A 90 14.87 18.31 -4.25
CA ILE A 90 13.84 17.33 -3.86
C ILE A 90 12.84 18.03 -2.96
N GLN A 91 11.59 18.14 -3.43
CA GLN A 91 10.58 19.02 -2.82
C GLN A 91 9.43 18.27 -2.15
N LYS A 92 9.21 16.99 -2.49
CA LYS A 92 8.17 16.15 -1.90
C LYS A 92 8.69 14.75 -1.57
N PHE A 93 8.29 14.25 -0.41
CA PHE A 93 8.46 12.88 0.05
C PHE A 93 7.08 12.21 0.17
N LEU A 94 6.78 11.30 -0.75
CA LEU A 94 5.54 10.53 -0.68
C LEU A 94 5.85 9.16 -0.08
N TYR A 95 5.30 8.91 1.11
CA TYR A 95 5.60 7.75 1.95
C TYR A 95 4.47 6.71 1.86
N LEU A 96 4.84 5.44 1.62
CA LEU A 96 3.91 4.32 1.73
C LEU A 96 3.87 3.77 3.15
N GLY A 97 2.86 4.17 3.91
CA GLY A 97 2.53 3.57 5.18
C GLY A 97 1.60 2.36 5.02
N SER A 98 0.71 2.17 5.98
CA SER A 98 -0.25 1.08 6.03
C SER A 98 -1.47 1.53 6.83
N ILE A 99 -2.66 1.05 6.48
CA ILE A 99 -3.84 1.20 7.34
C ILE A 99 -3.57 0.62 8.75
N GLY A 100 -2.62 -0.31 8.86
CA GLY A 100 -2.08 -0.83 10.13
C GLY A 100 -1.67 0.26 11.14
N SER A 101 -1.19 1.42 10.67
CA SER A 101 -0.78 2.53 11.54
C SER A 101 -1.94 3.30 12.18
N VAL A 102 -3.17 3.12 11.69
CA VAL A 102 -4.38 3.86 12.09
C VAL A 102 -5.54 2.96 12.52
N ILE A 103 -5.40 1.64 12.46
CA ILE A 103 -6.35 0.71 13.09
C ILE A 103 -5.93 0.40 14.52
N MET A 104 -6.80 -0.23 15.31
CA MET A 104 -6.51 -0.58 16.71
C MET A 104 -6.09 0.65 17.53
N THR A 105 -6.89 1.71 17.37
CA THR A 105 -6.70 3.01 18.02
C THR A 105 -7.42 3.04 19.37
N ALA A 106 -7.34 4.16 20.09
CA ALA A 106 -8.11 4.38 21.31
C ALA A 106 -9.63 4.51 21.06
N LYS A 107 -10.05 4.76 19.82
CA LYS A 107 -11.45 4.95 19.46
C LYS A 107 -12.22 3.63 19.49
N ASP A 108 -13.52 3.72 19.78
CA ASP A 108 -14.45 2.63 19.49
C ASP A 108 -14.78 2.66 17.99
N PRO A 109 -14.24 1.74 17.17
CA PRO A 109 -14.39 1.81 15.73
C PRO A 109 -15.83 1.55 15.28
N THR A 110 -16.71 1.07 16.16
CA THR A 110 -18.14 0.87 15.86
C THR A 110 -18.97 2.14 16.06
N LYS A 111 -18.41 3.17 16.70
CA LYS A 111 -19.08 4.43 17.03
C LYS A 111 -18.39 5.65 16.43
N GLU A 112 -17.10 5.55 16.15
CA GLU A 112 -16.27 6.68 15.75
C GLU A 112 -15.58 6.43 14.41
N VAL A 113 -15.45 7.49 13.61
CA VAL A 113 -14.72 7.45 12.34
C VAL A 113 -13.21 7.46 12.62
N ILE A 114 -12.50 6.49 12.02
CA ILE A 114 -11.04 6.44 12.00
C ILE A 114 -10.53 7.40 10.94
N THR A 115 -9.55 8.22 11.28
CA THR A 115 -9.00 9.30 10.45
C THR A 115 -7.49 9.18 10.35
N GLY A 116 -6.89 9.94 9.44
CA GLY A 116 -5.43 10.05 9.33
C GLY A 116 -4.74 10.60 10.58
N ASN A 117 -5.47 11.22 11.51
CA ASN A 117 -4.91 11.76 12.76
C ASN A 117 -4.77 10.70 13.86
N ASP A 118 -5.41 9.53 13.69
CA ASP A 118 -5.39 8.48 14.70
C ASP A 118 -4.11 7.64 14.63
N TRP A 119 -3.75 7.00 15.74
CA TRP A 119 -2.58 6.13 15.78
C TRP A 119 -2.94 4.78 16.39
N ASN A 120 -2.36 3.72 15.83
CA ASN A 120 -2.40 2.39 16.43
C ASN A 120 -1.66 2.42 17.77
N ILE A 121 -2.36 2.04 18.84
CA ILE A 121 -1.83 2.02 20.21
C ILE A 121 -1.61 0.61 20.74
N MET A 122 -2.14 -0.39 20.04
CA MET A 122 -2.14 -1.78 20.52
C MET A 122 -0.88 -2.55 20.10
N THR A 123 -0.27 -2.17 18.98
CA THR A 123 0.81 -2.96 18.38
C THR A 123 2.02 -3.12 19.29
N GLU A 124 2.39 -2.08 20.05
CA GLU A 124 3.51 -2.14 21.00
C GLU A 124 3.28 -3.15 22.13
N GLU A 125 2.02 -3.40 22.52
CA GLU A 125 1.67 -4.42 23.51
C GLU A 125 1.63 -5.82 22.88
N LEU A 126 1.03 -5.94 21.70
CA LEU A 126 0.84 -7.23 21.02
C LEU A 126 2.17 -7.91 20.68
N VAL A 127 3.20 -7.14 20.32
CA VAL A 127 4.52 -7.70 20.01
C VAL A 127 5.32 -8.16 21.23
N LYS A 128 4.81 -7.98 22.46
CA LYS A 128 5.44 -8.54 23.67
C LYS A 128 5.17 -10.04 23.82
N ASN A 129 4.05 -10.53 23.30
CA ASN A 129 3.72 -11.96 23.30
C ASN A 129 4.28 -12.62 22.03
N LEU A 130 5.54 -13.03 22.07
CA LEU A 130 6.20 -13.64 20.90
C LEU A 130 5.65 -15.04 20.53
N ASP A 131 4.85 -15.65 21.40
CA ASP A 131 4.19 -16.94 21.17
C ASP A 131 2.81 -16.80 20.50
N ASP A 132 2.37 -15.56 20.21
CA ASP A 132 1.11 -15.32 19.49
C ASP A 132 1.17 -15.93 18.08
N PRO A 133 0.19 -16.75 17.65
CA PRO A 133 0.13 -17.28 16.29
C PRO A 133 0.18 -16.20 15.19
N MET A 134 -0.27 -14.98 15.48
CA MET A 134 -0.28 -13.82 14.59
C MET A 134 0.92 -12.89 14.79
N ILE A 135 1.96 -13.31 15.54
CA ILE A 135 3.12 -12.46 15.86
C ILE A 135 3.78 -11.86 14.62
N GLY A 136 3.90 -12.61 13.52
CA GLY A 136 4.45 -12.11 12.26
C GLY A 136 3.65 -10.94 11.68
N PHE A 137 2.31 -10.99 11.78
CA PHE A 137 1.44 -9.89 11.39
C PHE A 137 1.60 -8.68 12.32
N HIS A 138 1.67 -8.89 13.64
CA HIS A 138 1.87 -7.81 14.60
C HIS A 138 3.23 -7.12 14.42
N ILE A 139 4.30 -7.88 14.17
CA ILE A 139 5.63 -7.32 13.85
C ILE A 139 5.59 -6.55 12.53
N TYR A 140 4.92 -7.05 11.49
CA TYR A 140 4.74 -6.30 10.25
C TYR A 140 4.04 -4.95 10.48
N VAL A 141 2.87 -4.95 11.15
CA VAL A 141 2.13 -3.72 11.48
C VAL A 141 2.99 -2.77 12.31
N GLY A 142 3.72 -3.29 13.29
CA GLY A 142 4.58 -2.50 14.15
C GLY A 142 5.73 -1.85 13.41
N SER A 143 6.34 -2.55 12.44
CA SER A 143 7.39 -1.98 11.61
C SER A 143 6.89 -0.78 10.79
N LYS A 144 5.65 -0.85 10.27
CA LYS A 144 5.00 0.25 9.53
C LYS A 144 4.71 1.44 10.45
N LEU A 145 4.18 1.15 11.64
CA LEU A 145 3.86 2.15 12.66
C LEU A 145 5.11 2.91 13.12
N VAL A 146 6.16 2.19 13.52
CA VAL A 146 7.40 2.79 14.04
C VAL A 146 8.12 3.60 12.97
N ALA A 147 8.25 3.06 11.75
CA ALA A 147 8.88 3.79 10.65
C ALA A 147 8.12 5.09 10.30
N GLU A 148 6.79 5.05 10.32
CA GLU A 148 5.96 6.24 10.08
C GLU A 148 6.09 7.28 11.21
N LYS A 149 6.01 6.86 12.48
CA LYS A 149 6.21 7.76 13.63
C LYS A 149 7.57 8.47 13.55
N VAL A 150 8.64 7.74 13.20
CA VAL A 150 9.98 8.32 13.05
C VAL A 150 10.05 9.30 11.88
N ALA A 151 9.38 9.01 10.75
CA ALA A 151 9.32 9.94 9.63
C ALA A 151 8.63 11.26 10.00
N TRP A 152 7.48 11.22 10.67
CA TRP A 152 6.79 12.43 11.12
C TRP A 152 7.61 13.20 12.16
N LYS A 153 8.22 12.50 13.12
CA LYS A 153 9.15 13.11 14.08
C LYS A 153 10.33 13.81 13.37
N PHE A 154 10.88 13.21 12.31
CA PHE A 154 11.91 13.85 11.50
C PHE A 154 11.41 15.15 10.88
N MET A 155 10.19 15.17 10.33
CA MET A 155 9.59 16.38 9.76
C MET A 155 9.43 17.49 10.81
N GLU A 156 8.97 17.14 12.01
CA GLU A 156 8.76 18.07 13.14
C GLU A 156 10.07 18.65 13.67
N GLU A 157 11.08 17.79 13.91
CA GLU A 157 12.34 18.17 14.55
C GLU A 157 13.32 18.83 13.57
N LYS A 158 13.45 18.28 12.35
CA LYS A 158 14.41 18.76 11.36
C LYS A 158 13.87 19.86 10.48
N LYS A 159 12.54 20.00 10.36
CA LYS A 159 11.85 20.99 9.52
C LYS A 159 12.49 21.11 8.13
N PRO A 160 12.61 20.00 7.39
CA PRO A 160 13.32 19.99 6.11
C PRO A 160 12.60 20.84 5.05
N HIS A 161 13.28 21.16 3.95
CA HIS A 161 12.72 22.00 2.86
C HIS A 161 11.65 21.30 2.00
N PHE A 162 11.46 19.99 2.15
CA PHE A 162 10.46 19.21 1.42
C PHE A 162 9.20 19.00 2.24
N THR A 163 8.07 18.71 1.58
CA THR A 163 6.84 18.27 2.25
C THR A 163 6.76 16.74 2.31
N MET A 164 5.97 16.21 3.24
CA MET A 164 5.70 14.78 3.35
C MET A 164 4.19 14.51 3.27
N THR A 165 3.83 13.44 2.56
CA THR A 165 2.47 12.87 2.54
C THR A 165 2.58 11.37 2.77
N ALA A 166 1.83 10.82 3.73
CA ALA A 166 1.74 9.37 3.93
C ALA A 166 0.45 8.84 3.31
N LEU A 167 0.53 7.79 2.48
CA LEU A 167 -0.63 7.02 2.05
C LEU A 167 -0.71 5.75 2.90
N LEU A 168 -1.89 5.47 3.44
CA LEU A 168 -2.16 4.37 4.36
C LEU A 168 -3.17 3.40 3.71
N PRO A 169 -2.73 2.57 2.76
CA PRO A 169 -3.63 1.67 2.05
C PRO A 169 -4.09 0.51 2.93
N SER A 170 -5.32 0.06 2.67
CA SER A 170 -5.77 -1.29 3.03
C SER A 170 -5.15 -2.34 2.08
N VAL A 171 -5.71 -3.54 1.97
CA VAL A 171 -5.10 -4.59 1.14
C VAL A 171 -5.17 -4.16 -0.33
N ASN A 172 -4.00 -4.00 -0.94
CA ASN A 172 -3.87 -3.63 -2.34
C ASN A 172 -4.24 -4.82 -3.23
N TRP A 173 -5.25 -4.64 -4.08
CA TRP A 173 -5.71 -5.64 -5.04
C TRP A 173 -5.82 -5.02 -6.45
N GLY A 174 -5.76 -5.84 -7.48
CA GLY A 174 -6.01 -5.43 -8.86
C GLY A 174 -4.99 -6.04 -9.82
N SER A 175 -4.77 -5.38 -10.95
CA SER A 175 -3.81 -5.83 -11.96
C SER A 175 -2.41 -6.08 -11.38
N ILE A 176 -1.88 -7.28 -11.59
CA ILE A 176 -0.55 -7.70 -11.13
C ILE A 176 0.46 -7.47 -12.25
N HIS A 177 1.32 -6.47 -12.09
CA HIS A 177 2.39 -6.15 -13.06
C HIS A 177 3.68 -6.91 -12.84
N LYS A 178 3.86 -7.50 -11.66
CA LYS A 178 5.03 -8.30 -11.36
C LYS A 178 4.86 -9.69 -11.96
N ALA A 179 5.92 -10.24 -12.55
CA ALA A 179 6.03 -11.67 -12.79
C ALA A 179 5.87 -12.39 -11.45
N MET A 180 4.70 -12.98 -11.21
CA MET A 180 4.58 -13.96 -10.14
C MET A 180 5.35 -15.20 -10.59
N PRO A 181 6.40 -15.61 -9.84
CA PRO A 181 7.30 -16.67 -10.28
C PRO A 181 6.65 -18.06 -10.22
N ALA A 182 5.51 -18.17 -9.54
CA ALA A 182 4.74 -19.39 -9.38
C ALA A 182 3.25 -19.03 -9.23
N PRO A 183 2.34 -19.96 -9.56
CA PRO A 183 0.93 -19.80 -9.24
C PRO A 183 0.75 -19.58 -7.73
N PRO A 184 -0.22 -18.74 -7.31
CA PRO A 184 -0.59 -18.66 -5.90
C PRO A 184 -1.00 -20.05 -5.40
N ARG A 185 -0.54 -20.44 -4.20
CA ARG A 185 -0.87 -21.74 -3.60
C ARG A 185 -2.40 -21.89 -3.54
N GLN A 186 -2.92 -23.02 -4.00
CA GLN A 186 -4.37 -23.29 -4.03
C GLN A 186 -4.93 -23.61 -2.64
N ASP A 187 -4.03 -23.92 -1.70
CA ASP A 187 -4.26 -24.58 -0.43
C ASP A 187 -4.50 -23.56 0.72
N ASP A 188 -4.12 -22.31 0.51
CA ASP A 188 -4.14 -21.24 1.51
C ASP A 188 -5.12 -20.11 1.15
N VAL A 189 -6.26 -20.41 0.51
CA VAL A 189 -7.34 -19.40 0.39
C VAL A 189 -8.11 -19.30 1.69
N SER A 190 -7.38 -19.03 2.76
CA SER A 190 -7.92 -18.27 3.87
C SER A 190 -7.59 -16.81 3.57
N MET A 191 -8.39 -16.17 2.73
CA MET A 191 -8.57 -14.71 2.79
C MET A 191 -9.27 -14.32 4.10
N ALA A 192 -8.92 -15.00 5.20
CA ALA A 192 -9.55 -14.89 6.50
C ALA A 192 -9.46 -13.46 6.95
N ASN A 193 -10.65 -12.92 7.20
CA ASN A 193 -10.86 -11.84 8.12
C ASN A 193 -10.36 -10.44 7.72
N ILE A 194 -10.00 -10.21 6.46
CA ILE A 194 -9.72 -8.84 5.98
C ILE A 194 -10.92 -8.32 5.19
N SER A 195 -11.55 -7.27 5.70
CA SER A 195 -12.81 -6.72 5.19
C SER A 195 -12.63 -5.45 4.33
N THR A 196 -11.39 -5.07 4.02
CA THR A 196 -11.07 -3.77 3.42
C THR A 196 -9.98 -3.90 2.37
N PHE A 197 -10.29 -3.46 1.15
CA PHE A 197 -9.40 -3.54 0.00
C PHE A 197 -9.36 -2.20 -0.73
N ILE A 198 -8.29 -2.00 -1.48
CA ILE A 198 -8.11 -0.83 -2.33
C ILE A 198 -7.47 -1.24 -3.64
N HIS A 199 -7.92 -0.63 -4.74
CA HIS A 199 -7.35 -0.94 -6.04
C HIS A 199 -5.90 -0.41 -6.10
N VAL A 200 -4.94 -1.22 -6.57
CA VAL A 200 -3.52 -0.85 -6.66
C VAL A 200 -3.31 0.45 -7.45
N TYR A 201 -4.04 0.62 -8.55
CA TYR A 201 -4.07 1.87 -9.30
C TYR A 201 -4.70 3.06 -8.59
N ASP A 202 -5.65 2.88 -7.67
CA ASP A 202 -6.17 4.01 -6.89
C ASP A 202 -5.06 4.56 -5.99
N VAL A 203 -4.31 3.69 -5.32
CA VAL A 203 -3.16 4.10 -4.50
C VAL A 203 -2.08 4.78 -5.36
N ALA A 204 -1.76 4.21 -6.52
CA ALA A 204 -0.84 4.81 -7.48
C ALA A 204 -1.32 6.18 -7.97
N ASP A 205 -2.62 6.31 -8.28
CA ASP A 205 -3.23 7.56 -8.75
C ASP A 205 -3.21 8.64 -7.67
N ILE A 206 -3.44 8.28 -6.40
CA ILE A 206 -3.33 9.22 -5.26
C ILE A 206 -1.89 9.67 -5.08
N PHE A 207 -0.90 8.77 -5.21
CA PHE A 207 0.52 9.17 -5.17
C PHE A 207 0.83 10.19 -6.27
N VAL A 208 0.40 9.92 -7.51
CA VAL A 208 0.60 10.84 -8.62
C VAL A 208 -0.10 12.18 -8.38
N ALA A 209 -1.36 12.17 -7.92
CA ALA A 209 -2.11 13.39 -7.64
C ALA A 209 -1.49 14.23 -6.51
N SER A 210 -0.89 13.57 -5.50
CA SER A 210 -0.22 14.21 -4.37
C SER A 210 1.03 15.00 -4.79
N LEU A 211 1.65 14.67 -5.94
CA LEU A 211 2.79 15.42 -6.47
C LEU A 211 2.46 16.89 -6.76
N THR A 212 1.23 17.16 -7.22
CA THR A 212 0.79 18.51 -7.59
C THR A 212 -0.19 19.11 -6.61
N SER A 213 -0.78 18.32 -5.70
CA SER A 213 -1.78 18.78 -4.73
C SER A 213 -1.13 19.36 -3.46
N PRO A 214 -1.34 20.66 -3.15
CA PRO A 214 -0.95 21.23 -1.86
C PRO A 214 -1.78 20.67 -0.70
N GLU A 215 -3.03 20.28 -0.94
CA GLU A 215 -3.91 19.74 0.10
C GLU A 215 -3.44 18.40 0.65
N ALA A 216 -2.64 17.66 -0.12
CA ALA A 216 -2.04 16.40 0.32
C ALA A 216 -0.81 16.60 1.21
N ASP A 217 -0.19 17.79 1.20
CA ASP A 217 1.02 18.04 1.96
C ASP A 217 0.73 18.03 3.47
N GLY A 218 1.56 17.32 4.23
CA GLY A 218 1.39 17.15 5.68
C GLY A 218 0.25 16.21 6.07
N GLN A 219 -0.33 15.47 5.13
CA GLN A 219 -1.46 14.59 5.39
C GLN A 219 -1.05 13.12 5.53
N ARG A 220 -1.85 12.40 6.33
CA ARG A 220 -1.91 10.94 6.37
C ARG A 220 -3.23 10.50 5.72
N ILE A 221 -3.16 9.99 4.49
CA ILE A 221 -4.32 9.72 3.65
C ILE A 221 -4.67 8.23 3.74
N ILE A 222 -5.81 7.92 4.36
CA ILE A 222 -6.34 6.55 4.38
C ILE A 222 -6.84 6.20 2.98
N CYS A 223 -6.22 5.19 2.37
CA CYS A 223 -6.59 4.71 1.04
C CYS A 223 -7.36 3.40 1.22
N ASN A 224 -8.67 3.53 1.43
CA ASN A 224 -9.55 2.40 1.64
C ASN A 224 -10.73 2.48 0.68
N GLY A 225 -10.86 1.48 -0.19
CA GLY A 225 -11.92 1.41 -1.18
C GLY A 225 -13.14 0.71 -0.62
N GLU A 226 -13.59 -0.33 -1.32
CA GLU A 226 -14.78 -1.07 -0.93
C GLU A 226 -14.48 -2.19 0.08
N ARG A 227 -15.51 -2.51 0.87
CA ARG A 227 -15.53 -3.72 1.69
C ARG A 227 -15.73 -4.94 0.81
N THR A 228 -15.26 -6.09 1.26
CA THR A 228 -15.47 -7.34 0.52
C THR A 228 -15.55 -8.55 1.44
N SER A 229 -15.98 -9.66 0.84
CA SER A 229 -15.88 -11.01 1.37
C SER A 229 -15.43 -11.96 0.29
N TYR A 230 -15.01 -13.15 0.71
CA TYR A 230 -14.71 -14.25 -0.20
C TYR A 230 -15.90 -14.55 -1.14
N ALA A 231 -17.12 -14.55 -0.60
CA ALA A 231 -18.34 -14.75 -1.37
C ALA A 231 -18.57 -13.68 -2.45
N ILE A 232 -18.32 -12.40 -2.15
CA ILE A 232 -18.44 -11.30 -3.13
C ILE A 232 -17.49 -11.53 -4.31
N VAL A 233 -16.21 -11.82 -4.03
CA VAL A 233 -15.19 -12.08 -5.06
C VAL A 233 -15.59 -13.27 -5.93
N CYS A 234 -15.99 -14.39 -5.31
CA CYS A 234 -16.39 -15.58 -6.05
C CYS A 234 -17.62 -15.34 -6.95
N ASN A 235 -18.61 -14.57 -6.48
CA ASN A 235 -19.79 -14.25 -7.27
C ASN A 235 -19.45 -13.38 -8.49
N ILE A 236 -18.56 -12.41 -8.34
CA ILE A 236 -18.04 -11.60 -9.46
C ILE A 236 -17.35 -12.53 -10.48
N LEU A 237 -16.47 -13.42 -10.01
CA LEU A 237 -15.74 -14.34 -10.89
C LEU A 237 -16.66 -15.32 -11.63
N ARG A 238 -17.65 -15.93 -10.96
CA ARG A 238 -18.62 -16.85 -11.60
C ARG A 238 -19.42 -16.16 -12.71
N LYS A 239 -19.79 -14.90 -12.49
CA LYS A 239 -20.52 -14.10 -13.48
C LYS A 239 -19.65 -13.76 -14.70
N ALA A 240 -18.39 -13.36 -14.48
CA ALA A 240 -17.50 -12.94 -15.55
C ALA A 240 -16.83 -14.11 -16.29
N TYR A 241 -16.60 -15.22 -15.59
CA TYR A 241 -15.92 -16.42 -16.10
C TYR A 241 -16.79 -17.67 -15.81
N PRO A 242 -17.91 -17.87 -16.52
CA PRO A 242 -18.86 -18.94 -16.23
C PRO A 242 -18.28 -20.36 -16.39
N ASN A 243 -17.23 -20.50 -17.20
CA ASN A 243 -16.48 -21.75 -17.38
C ASN A 243 -15.23 -21.84 -16.48
N GLY A 244 -14.98 -20.83 -15.65
CA GLY A 244 -13.84 -20.77 -14.74
C GLY A 244 -14.04 -21.67 -13.53
N LYS A 245 -12.95 -22.23 -13.01
CA LYS A 245 -12.96 -22.99 -11.75
C LYS A 245 -12.91 -22.01 -10.58
N VAL A 246 -14.08 -21.59 -10.11
CA VAL A 246 -14.22 -20.78 -8.88
C VAL A 246 -14.57 -21.71 -7.73
N PRO A 247 -13.87 -21.65 -6.58
CA PRO A 247 -14.18 -22.55 -5.46
C PRO A 247 -15.59 -22.29 -4.88
N PRO A 248 -16.14 -23.24 -4.12
CA PRO A 248 -17.45 -23.08 -3.49
C PRO A 248 -17.41 -21.97 -2.43
N THR A 249 -18.55 -21.33 -2.22
CA THR A 249 -18.77 -20.33 -1.17
C THR A 249 -19.79 -20.88 -0.19
N ASP A 250 -19.59 -20.71 1.12
CA ASP A 250 -20.62 -21.03 2.11
C ASP A 250 -21.69 -19.92 2.06
N PRO A 251 -22.97 -20.25 1.78
CA PRO A 251 -24.05 -19.26 1.78
C PRO A 251 -24.29 -18.63 3.17
N ASN A 252 -23.77 -19.22 4.24
CA ASN A 252 -23.83 -18.69 5.60
C ASN A 252 -22.53 -17.97 6.01
N GLU A 253 -21.53 -17.87 5.12
CA GLU A 253 -20.31 -17.12 5.42
C GLU A 253 -20.68 -15.66 5.69
N PRO A 254 -20.24 -15.08 6.83
CA PRO A 254 -20.54 -13.69 7.12
C PRO A 254 -19.95 -12.79 6.02
N ALA A 255 -20.70 -11.76 5.63
CA ALA A 255 -20.26 -10.83 4.59
C ALA A 255 -19.00 -10.04 4.98
N LEU A 256 -18.57 -10.12 6.24
CA LEU A 256 -17.34 -9.51 6.74
C LEU A 256 -16.71 -10.42 7.79
N ALA A 257 -15.44 -10.15 8.05
CA ALA A 257 -14.53 -10.89 8.91
C ALA A 257 -15.04 -11.17 10.34
N TYR A 258 -15.73 -10.21 10.94
CA TYR A 258 -16.17 -10.29 12.34
C TYR A 258 -17.40 -9.40 12.58
N PRO A 259 -18.22 -9.72 13.60
CA PRO A 259 -19.38 -8.90 13.95
C PRO A 259 -19.02 -7.44 14.23
N GLY A 260 -19.76 -6.50 13.63
CA GLY A 260 -19.52 -5.06 13.78
C GLY A 260 -18.47 -4.50 12.81
N ALA A 261 -17.84 -5.31 11.96
CA ALA A 261 -16.95 -4.81 10.92
C ALA A 261 -17.68 -3.89 9.93
N ASP A 262 -18.98 -4.08 9.71
CA ASP A 262 -19.85 -3.37 8.77
C ASP A 262 -20.05 -1.90 9.14
N VAL A 263 -19.98 -1.58 10.43
CA VAL A 263 -20.16 -0.22 10.93
C VAL A 263 -18.84 0.57 11.05
N ILE A 264 -17.67 -0.07 10.85
CA ILE A 264 -16.36 0.60 11.00
C ILE A 264 -16.11 1.59 9.87
N GLN A 265 -16.05 2.88 10.17
CA GLN A 265 -15.85 3.90 9.14
C GLN A 265 -14.43 4.46 9.15
N PHE A 266 -13.92 4.72 7.94
CA PHE A 266 -12.66 5.41 7.72
C PHE A 266 -12.94 6.71 6.96
N ASP A 267 -12.32 7.81 7.37
CA ASP A 267 -12.30 9.04 6.59
C ASP A 267 -11.37 8.86 5.38
N THR A 268 -11.99 8.67 4.23
CA THR A 268 -11.33 8.47 2.94
C THR A 268 -11.55 9.67 2.01
N SER A 269 -12.09 10.78 2.53
CA SER A 269 -12.57 11.92 1.75
C SER A 269 -11.50 12.56 0.88
N LEU A 270 -10.30 12.79 1.43
CA LEU A 270 -9.19 13.38 0.69
C LEU A 270 -8.68 12.44 -0.42
N GLY A 271 -8.57 11.15 -0.13
CA GLY A 271 -8.19 10.14 -1.13
C GLY A 271 -9.19 10.10 -2.30
N ALA A 272 -10.49 10.08 -1.99
CA ALA A 272 -11.55 10.10 -3.00
C ALA A 272 -11.50 11.40 -3.82
N LYS A 273 -11.29 12.55 -3.19
CA LYS A 273 -11.14 13.85 -3.87
C LYS A 273 -9.96 13.84 -4.85
N LEU A 274 -8.81 13.30 -4.44
CA LEU A 274 -7.62 13.20 -5.29
C LEU A 274 -7.82 12.27 -6.51
N LEU A 275 -8.74 11.32 -6.41
CA LEU A 275 -9.16 10.44 -7.51
C LEU A 275 -10.25 11.03 -8.42
N GLY A 276 -10.76 12.22 -8.12
CA GLY A 276 -11.88 12.82 -8.85
C GLY A 276 -13.26 12.30 -8.40
N GLY A 277 -13.36 11.78 -7.17
CA GLY A 277 -14.62 11.52 -6.48
C GLY A 277 -15.07 10.06 -6.44
N ARG A 278 -14.31 9.12 -7.02
CA ARG A 278 -14.65 7.69 -6.95
C ARG A 278 -13.44 6.80 -6.76
N TRP A 279 -13.65 5.73 -6.00
CA TRP A 279 -12.77 4.56 -5.95
C TRP A 279 -13.11 3.62 -7.11
N ARG A 280 -12.17 2.77 -7.52
CA ARG A 280 -12.49 1.61 -8.36
C ARG A 280 -13.26 0.60 -7.53
N SER A 281 -14.28 -0.01 -8.12
CA SER A 281 -15.17 -0.95 -7.44
C SER A 281 -14.51 -2.29 -7.14
N MET A 282 -15.14 -3.10 -6.29
CA MET A 282 -14.74 -4.49 -6.07
C MET A 282 -14.80 -5.33 -7.34
N GLU A 283 -15.74 -5.04 -8.23
CA GLU A 283 -15.83 -5.68 -9.54
C GLU A 283 -14.63 -5.30 -10.42
N GLU A 284 -14.29 -4.01 -10.53
CA GLU A 284 -13.09 -3.55 -11.26
C GLU A 284 -11.81 -4.20 -10.69
N MET A 285 -11.62 -4.18 -9.36
CA MET A 285 -10.47 -4.81 -8.69
C MET A 285 -10.37 -6.31 -8.99
N THR A 286 -11.49 -7.03 -8.83
CA THR A 286 -11.52 -8.49 -9.00
C THR A 286 -11.23 -8.87 -10.45
N LEU A 287 -11.84 -8.18 -11.41
CA LEU A 287 -11.69 -8.50 -12.82
C LEU A 287 -10.31 -8.14 -13.36
N ASP A 288 -9.73 -7.02 -12.95
CA ASP A 288 -8.36 -6.64 -13.34
C ASP A 288 -7.33 -7.64 -12.79
N GLY A 289 -7.49 -8.06 -11.54
CA GLY A 289 -6.65 -9.12 -10.94
C GLY A 289 -6.79 -10.45 -11.67
N ALA A 290 -8.02 -10.90 -11.90
CA ALA A 290 -8.30 -12.15 -12.61
C ALA A 290 -7.73 -12.15 -14.04
N LYS A 291 -7.91 -11.05 -14.76
CA LYS A 291 -7.37 -10.88 -16.12
C LYS A 291 -5.84 -11.00 -16.13
N ALA A 292 -5.15 -10.31 -15.22
CA ALA A 292 -3.69 -10.38 -15.12
C ALA A 292 -3.20 -11.81 -14.83
N LEU A 293 -3.91 -12.55 -13.97
CA LEU A 293 -3.59 -13.95 -13.65
C LEU A 293 -3.80 -14.89 -14.83
N ILE A 294 -4.94 -14.78 -15.51
CA ILE A 294 -5.26 -15.58 -16.70
C ILE A 294 -4.24 -15.33 -17.81
N GLU A 295 -3.90 -14.06 -18.05
CA GLU A 295 -2.86 -13.70 -19.03
C GLU A 295 -1.50 -14.28 -18.65
N LYS A 296 -1.12 -14.28 -17.37
CA LYS A 296 0.14 -14.89 -16.91
C LYS A 296 0.14 -16.40 -17.10
N GLU A 297 -0.96 -17.07 -16.75
CA GLU A 297 -1.12 -18.51 -16.94
C GLU A 297 -0.99 -18.90 -18.43
N GLN A 298 -1.62 -18.15 -19.34
CA GLN A 298 -1.52 -18.36 -20.79
C GLN A 298 -0.09 -18.17 -21.33
N ARG A 299 0.69 -17.24 -20.77
CA ARG A 299 2.09 -17.01 -21.18
C ARG A 299 3.06 -18.03 -20.58
N GLY A 300 2.69 -18.63 -19.45
CA GLY A 300 3.49 -19.56 -18.65
C GLY A 300 4.11 -18.87 -17.43
N TRP A 301 4.14 -19.59 -16.31
CA TRP A 301 4.63 -19.11 -15.02
C TRP A 301 6.17 -18.94 -14.97
N ASP A 302 6.90 -19.77 -15.70
CA ASP A 302 8.37 -19.81 -15.69
C ASP A 302 9.04 -18.78 -16.62
N LYS A 303 8.26 -17.99 -17.38
CA LYS A 303 8.82 -16.98 -18.28
C LYS A 303 8.99 -15.66 -17.53
N GLU A 304 10.26 -15.27 -17.30
CA GLU A 304 10.62 -13.91 -16.91
C GLU A 304 10.15 -12.93 -17.99
N ASP A 305 9.49 -11.84 -17.57
CA ASP A 305 9.06 -10.73 -18.44
C ASP A 305 10.23 -9.80 -18.80
#